data_AF-X1I3W2-F1
#
_entry.id   AF-X1I3W2-F1
#
_cell.length_a   1.000
_cell.length_b   1.000
_cell.length_c   1.000
_cell.angle_alpha   90.00
_cell.angle_beta   90.00
_cell.angle_gamma   90.00
#
_symmetry.space_group_name_H-M   'P 1'
#
loop_
_entity.id
_entity.type
_entity.pdbx_description
1 polymer ?
#
loop_
_entity_poly.entity_id
_entity_poly.type
_entity_poly.pdbx_seq_one_letter_code
_entity_poly.pdbx_strand_id
1 'polypeptide(L)'
;MGEDGGSSQVRPPYEITPLQGLKNKCRNKVEIVNSPSEADLVIIFAGLNHEKGMDSEHADRDSFDLPSEQIELINKTAQENPKTIVVLISGSPVNMVGWIENIPAVIEAWYAGQEAGNAIADILFGDVNPSGKLPITFPKKLSDSPAHVSTRTYPGNEKVFYDEGIFVGYRHFDTKKIEPLFPFGHGLSYTTFAYDNLKIDKKKVSEDDKFTVSIDITNSG
;
A
#
# COMPACT_ATOMS: atom_id res chain seq x y z
N MET A 1 -2.21 14.94 22.46
CA MET A 1 -3.16 15.25 21.38
C MET A 1 -2.42 16.21 20.46
N GLY A 2 -1.71 15.67 19.47
CA GLY A 2 -0.92 16.47 18.52
C GLY A 2 -1.82 17.01 17.42
N GLU A 3 -1.64 18.29 17.08
CA GLU A 3 -2.32 19.02 16.02
C GLU A 3 -1.73 18.70 14.62
N ASP A 4 -1.20 17.51 14.40
CA ASP A 4 -0.26 17.29 13.29
C ASP A 4 -0.86 16.62 12.04
N GLY A 5 -2.17 16.34 11.96
CA GLY A 5 -2.78 15.72 10.76
C GLY A 5 -3.04 16.64 9.56
N GLY A 6 -2.79 17.94 9.71
CA GLY A 6 -3.21 18.98 8.76
C GLY A 6 -4.71 19.31 8.81
N SER A 7 -5.13 20.19 7.91
CA SER A 7 -6.46 20.82 7.86
C SER A 7 -7.61 19.85 7.59
N SER A 8 -7.33 18.69 7.00
CA SER A 8 -8.32 17.62 6.74
C SER A 8 -8.55 16.69 7.92
N GLN A 9 -7.83 16.86 9.04
CA GLN A 9 -8.00 16.00 10.21
C GLN A 9 -9.39 16.15 10.81
N VAL A 10 -10.06 15.01 11.04
CA VAL A 10 -11.31 14.95 11.80
C VAL A 10 -11.09 14.24 13.12
N ARG A 11 -11.87 14.61 14.15
CA ARG A 11 -11.90 13.88 15.41
C ARG A 11 -12.95 12.78 15.31
N PRO A 12 -12.56 11.49 15.26
CA PRO A 12 -13.54 10.44 15.19
C PRO A 12 -14.24 10.29 16.55
N PRO A 13 -15.51 9.86 16.60
CA PRO A 13 -16.22 9.61 17.85
C PRO A 13 -15.58 8.50 18.70
N TYR A 14 -14.84 7.59 18.06
CA TYR A 14 -14.05 6.52 18.67
C TYR A 14 -13.01 6.03 17.66
N GLU A 15 -12.08 5.17 18.08
CA GLU A 15 -11.12 4.51 17.19
C GLU A 15 -10.90 3.08 17.65
N ILE A 16 -10.93 2.14 16.71
CA ILE A 16 -10.56 0.75 16.94
C ILE A 16 -9.13 0.54 16.47
N THR A 17 -8.21 0.52 17.41
CA THR A 17 -6.79 0.23 17.12
C THR A 17 -6.65 -1.18 16.56
N PRO A 18 -5.58 -1.47 15.78
CA PRO A 18 -5.37 -2.82 15.27
C PRO A 18 -5.29 -3.90 16.36
N LEU A 19 -4.63 -3.60 17.48
CA LEU A 19 -4.60 -4.50 18.63
C LEU A 19 -6.01 -4.76 19.20
N GLN A 20 -6.85 -3.73 19.28
CA GLN A 20 -8.23 -3.88 19.76
C GLN A 20 -9.06 -4.72 18.77
N GLY A 21 -8.92 -4.49 17.47
CA GLY A 21 -9.59 -5.28 16.43
C GLY A 21 -9.21 -6.76 16.48
N LEU A 22 -7.91 -7.05 16.59
CA LEU A 22 -7.41 -8.43 16.77
C LEU A 22 -7.94 -9.06 18.06
N LYS A 23 -7.98 -8.33 19.17
CA LYS A 23 -8.57 -8.83 20.43
C LYS A 23 -10.08 -9.07 20.31
N ASN A 24 -10.81 -8.21 19.62
CA ASN A 24 -12.24 -8.41 19.36
C ASN A 24 -12.46 -9.70 18.55
N LYS A 25 -11.60 -9.94 17.56
CA LYS A 25 -11.66 -11.09 16.66
C LYS A 25 -11.32 -12.41 17.35
N CYS A 26 -10.16 -12.45 18.01
CA CYS A 26 -9.64 -13.65 18.65
C CYS A 26 -10.29 -13.94 20.01
N ARG A 27 -10.78 -12.89 20.69
CA ARG A 27 -11.24 -12.95 22.09
C ARG A 27 -10.16 -13.58 22.97
N ASN A 28 -10.46 -14.71 23.60
CA ASN A 28 -9.55 -15.48 24.47
C ASN A 28 -8.95 -16.72 23.78
N LYS A 29 -9.01 -16.81 22.44
CA LYS A 29 -8.48 -17.96 21.68
C LYS A 29 -6.99 -17.86 21.35
N VAL A 30 -6.37 -16.71 21.63
CA VAL A 30 -4.95 -16.48 21.37
C VAL A 30 -4.29 -15.95 22.64
N GLU A 31 -3.03 -16.30 22.81
CA GLU A 31 -2.13 -15.69 23.79
C GLU A 31 -1.30 -14.61 23.07
N ILE A 32 -1.11 -13.47 23.73
CA ILE A 32 -0.20 -12.43 23.24
C ILE A 32 1.09 -12.56 24.04
N VAL A 33 2.16 -12.93 23.35
CA VAL A 33 3.50 -13.07 23.92
C VAL A 33 4.37 -11.87 23.57
N ASN A 34 5.48 -11.69 24.30
CA ASN A 34 6.38 -10.54 24.11
C ASN A 34 7.59 -10.87 23.23
N SER A 35 7.82 -12.14 22.89
CA SER A 35 8.94 -12.58 22.06
C SER A 35 8.46 -13.11 20.71
N PRO A 36 9.00 -12.62 19.58
CA PRO A 36 8.70 -13.18 18.26
C PRO A 36 8.91 -14.68 18.16
N SER A 37 9.98 -15.21 18.77
CA SER A 37 10.35 -16.64 18.70
C SER A 37 9.37 -17.57 19.44
N GLU A 38 8.55 -17.03 20.35
CA GLU A 38 7.55 -17.79 21.12
C GLU A 38 6.18 -17.80 20.43
N ALA A 39 5.98 -16.94 19.43
CA ALA A 39 4.68 -16.77 18.78
C ALA A 39 4.47 -17.75 17.61
N ASP A 40 3.25 -18.25 17.44
CA ASP A 40 2.88 -19.02 16.24
C ASP A 40 2.86 -18.18 14.96
N LEU A 41 2.62 -16.87 15.11
CA LEU A 41 2.53 -15.86 14.06
C LEU A 41 2.84 -14.50 14.67
N VAL A 42 3.59 -13.66 13.96
CA VAL A 42 3.84 -12.26 14.36
C VAL A 42 3.18 -11.32 13.36
N ILE A 43 2.55 -10.26 13.85
CA ILE A 43 1.96 -9.19 13.03
C ILE A 43 2.61 -7.87 13.45
N ILE A 44 3.33 -7.24 12.53
CA ILE A 44 3.94 -5.92 12.73
C ILE A 44 3.05 -4.88 12.07
N PHE A 45 2.70 -3.84 12.84
CA PHE A 45 2.09 -2.63 12.30
C PHE A 45 3.18 -1.59 12.12
N ALA A 46 3.41 -1.18 10.88
CA ALA A 46 4.42 -0.20 10.49
C ALA A 46 3.78 0.86 9.58
N GLY A 47 4.42 1.99 9.39
CA GLY A 47 3.85 3.05 8.56
C GLY A 47 4.37 4.45 8.87
N LEU A 48 3.60 5.42 8.41
CA LEU A 48 3.89 6.84 8.53
C LEU A 48 2.88 7.52 9.46
N ASN A 49 3.35 8.46 10.27
CA ASN A 49 2.50 9.34 11.04
C ASN A 49 2.42 10.72 10.34
N HIS A 50 1.76 11.67 11.00
CA HIS A 50 1.58 13.01 10.45
C HIS A 50 2.56 14.05 11.02
N GLU A 51 3.62 13.63 11.71
CA GLU A 51 4.68 14.55 12.12
C GLU A 51 5.38 15.13 10.88
N LYS A 52 5.94 16.33 11.03
CA LYS A 52 6.67 17.02 9.96
C LYS A 52 7.78 16.12 9.39
N GLY A 53 7.85 16.03 8.06
CA GLY A 53 8.82 15.18 7.35
C GLY A 53 8.31 13.75 7.10
N MET A 54 7.15 13.40 7.66
CA MET A 54 6.37 12.21 7.33
C MET A 54 5.15 12.60 6.47
N ASP A 55 3.98 12.00 6.67
CA ASP A 55 2.76 12.28 5.89
C ASP A 55 2.00 13.49 6.49
N SER A 56 2.62 14.67 6.46
CA SER A 56 2.08 15.92 7.04
C SER A 56 1.59 16.90 5.96
N GLU A 57 0.57 17.71 6.26
CA GLU A 57 0.22 18.84 5.39
C GLU A 57 1.37 19.86 5.33
N HIS A 58 1.46 20.60 4.20
CA HIS A 58 2.39 21.71 4.00
C HIS A 58 3.88 21.33 3.85
N ALA A 59 4.23 20.07 4.02
CA ALA A 59 5.58 19.57 3.78
C ALA A 59 5.53 18.25 3.00
N ASP A 60 6.44 18.11 2.05
CA ASP A 60 6.73 16.80 1.47
C ASP A 60 7.53 15.96 2.46
N ARG A 61 7.52 14.63 2.23
CA ARG A 61 8.28 13.68 3.05
C ARG A 61 9.79 13.89 2.90
N ASP A 62 10.51 13.73 4.01
CA ASP A 62 11.98 13.79 4.03
C ASP A 62 12.61 12.51 3.45
N SER A 63 11.92 11.38 3.57
CA SER A 63 12.40 10.08 3.08
C SER A 63 11.29 9.24 2.45
N PHE A 64 11.68 8.46 1.43
CA PHE A 64 10.84 7.42 0.83
C PHE A 64 10.77 6.16 1.70
N ASP A 65 11.76 5.96 2.58
CA ASP A 65 11.81 4.82 3.48
C ASP A 65 10.82 4.95 4.63
N LEU A 66 10.52 3.82 5.27
CA LEU A 66 9.98 3.82 6.63
C LEU A 66 11.03 4.35 7.62
N PRO A 67 10.63 4.81 8.82
CA PRO A 67 11.57 5.09 9.89
C PRO A 67 12.52 3.91 10.12
N SER A 68 13.81 4.18 10.32
CA SER A 68 14.86 3.16 10.40
C SER A 68 14.60 2.13 11.51
N GLU A 69 14.02 2.57 12.62
CA GLU A 69 13.68 1.70 13.75
C GLU A 69 12.60 0.68 13.39
N GLN A 70 11.66 1.06 12.50
CA GLN A 70 10.63 0.14 12.01
C GLN A 70 11.23 -0.88 11.05
N ILE A 71 12.16 -0.48 10.18
CA ILE A 71 12.88 -1.39 9.27
C ILE A 71 13.73 -2.39 10.08
N GLU A 72 14.43 -1.93 11.12
CA GLU A 72 15.18 -2.80 12.03
C GLU A 72 14.26 -3.79 12.75
N LEU A 73 13.12 -3.31 13.28
CA LEU A 73 12.11 -4.16 13.91
C LEU A 73 11.58 -5.24 12.94
N ILE A 74 11.24 -4.87 11.71
CA ILE A 74 10.76 -5.80 10.67
C ILE A 74 11.81 -6.89 10.42
N ASN A 75 13.05 -6.49 10.12
CA ASN A 75 14.11 -7.43 9.77
C ASN A 75 14.47 -8.36 10.94
N LYS A 76 14.62 -7.82 12.15
CA LYS A 76 14.93 -8.63 13.33
C LYS A 76 13.82 -9.61 13.65
N THR A 77 12.56 -9.15 13.61
CA THR A 77 11.40 -10.01 13.87
C THR A 77 11.28 -11.12 12.84
N ALA A 78 11.48 -10.81 11.54
CA ALA A 78 11.45 -11.80 10.48
C ALA A 78 12.54 -12.88 10.61
N GLN A 79 13.72 -12.49 11.12
CA GLN A 79 14.81 -13.42 11.42
C GLN A 79 14.48 -14.34 12.60
N GLU A 80 13.85 -13.81 13.66
CA GLU A 80 13.44 -14.58 14.83
C GLU A 80 12.20 -15.45 14.57
N ASN A 81 11.29 -14.98 13.71
CA ASN A 81 10.08 -15.70 13.33
C ASN A 81 9.75 -15.48 11.84
N PRO A 82 9.96 -16.49 10.97
CA PRO A 82 9.67 -16.37 9.54
C PRO A 82 8.17 -16.28 9.22
N LYS A 83 7.27 -16.52 10.19
CA LYS A 83 5.82 -16.30 10.07
C LYS A 83 5.45 -14.88 10.52
N THR A 84 6.14 -13.90 9.95
CA THR A 84 5.88 -12.47 10.22
C THR A 84 5.03 -11.87 9.12
N ILE A 85 3.94 -11.21 9.46
CA ILE A 85 3.12 -10.41 8.55
C ILE A 85 3.40 -8.93 8.85
N VAL A 86 3.55 -8.11 7.82
CA VAL A 86 3.63 -6.65 7.98
C VAL A 86 2.33 -6.02 7.49
N VAL A 87 1.70 -5.21 8.32
CA VAL A 87 0.57 -4.36 7.95
C VAL A 87 1.05 -2.92 7.91
N LEU A 88 0.95 -2.29 6.74
CA LEU A 88 1.35 -0.92 6.49
C LEU A 88 0.17 0.03 6.64
N ILE A 89 0.41 1.12 7.36
CA ILE A 89 -0.53 2.23 7.55
C ILE A 89 0.18 3.51 7.09
N SER A 90 -0.01 3.89 5.83
CA SER A 90 0.58 5.11 5.26
C SER A 90 -0.38 5.81 4.30
N GLY A 91 -0.11 7.08 4.00
CA GLY A 91 -0.85 7.86 3.00
C GLY A 91 -0.22 7.80 1.61
N SER A 92 1.02 7.31 1.52
CA SER A 92 1.81 7.27 0.30
C SER A 92 2.69 6.00 0.23
N PRO A 93 3.23 5.64 -0.95
CA PRO A 93 4.10 4.47 -1.08
C PRO A 93 5.34 4.61 -0.21
N VAL A 94 5.72 3.54 0.48
CA VAL A 94 6.99 3.47 1.23
C VAL A 94 7.94 2.48 0.56
N ASN A 95 9.24 2.72 0.68
CA ASN A 95 10.24 1.79 0.17
C ASN A 95 10.14 0.46 0.92
N MET A 96 9.94 -0.63 0.17
CA MET A 96 9.94 -1.98 0.74
C MET A 96 11.13 -2.83 0.32
N VAL A 97 11.98 -2.32 -0.58
CA VAL A 97 13.14 -3.06 -1.09
C VAL A 97 14.13 -3.33 0.04
N GLY A 98 14.55 -4.58 0.18
CA GLY A 98 15.54 -5.01 1.15
C GLY A 98 14.97 -5.62 2.43
N TRP A 99 13.67 -5.45 2.69
CA TRP A 99 12.98 -6.15 3.78
C TRP A 99 11.80 -6.98 3.31
N ILE A 100 11.12 -6.59 2.23
CA ILE A 100 9.92 -7.30 1.75
C ILE A 100 10.21 -8.74 1.33
N GLU A 101 11.41 -9.02 0.84
CA GLU A 101 11.83 -10.35 0.41
C GLU A 101 11.94 -11.34 1.59
N ASN A 102 12.04 -10.82 2.82
CA ASN A 102 12.14 -11.60 4.05
C ASN A 102 10.76 -11.83 4.72
N ILE A 103 9.69 -11.27 4.16
CA ILE A 103 8.35 -11.26 4.76
C ILE A 103 7.39 -12.07 3.88
N PRO A 104 6.70 -13.10 4.42
CA PRO A 104 5.75 -13.91 3.64
C PRO A 104 4.49 -13.15 3.19
N ALA A 105 4.07 -12.10 3.91
CA ALA A 105 2.88 -11.33 3.57
C ALA A 105 2.97 -9.87 4.03
N VAL A 106 2.55 -8.96 3.14
CA VAL A 106 2.37 -7.54 3.42
C VAL A 106 0.93 -7.15 3.10
N ILE A 107 0.30 -6.37 3.99
CA ILE A 107 -1.01 -5.77 3.78
C ILE A 107 -0.83 -4.26 3.77
N GLU A 108 -1.11 -3.61 2.65
CA GLU A 108 -1.22 -2.16 2.56
C GLU A 108 -2.63 -1.74 2.98
N ALA A 109 -2.77 -1.19 4.19
CA ALA A 109 -4.06 -0.80 4.77
C ALA A 109 -4.40 0.68 4.54
N TRP A 110 -3.45 1.49 4.07
CA TRP A 110 -3.57 2.94 3.97
C TRP A 110 -4.04 3.59 5.30
N TYR A 111 -4.61 4.79 5.24
CA TYR A 111 -5.35 5.39 6.35
C TYR A 111 -6.83 4.96 6.34
N ALA A 112 -7.13 3.81 6.94
CA ALA A 112 -8.46 3.19 6.95
C ALA A 112 -9.49 3.81 7.93
N GLY A 113 -9.13 4.90 8.63
CA GLY A 113 -10.03 5.62 9.53
C GLY A 113 -10.40 4.85 10.81
N GLN A 114 -11.50 5.23 11.44
CA GLN A 114 -11.83 4.81 12.82
C GLN A 114 -12.09 3.30 13.02
N GLU A 115 -12.42 2.57 11.96
CA GLU A 115 -12.70 1.11 11.99
C GLU A 115 -11.51 0.27 11.50
N ALA A 116 -10.34 0.88 11.30
CA ALA A 116 -9.17 0.22 10.73
C ALA A 116 -8.86 -1.13 11.40
N GLY A 117 -8.89 -1.19 12.75
CA GLY A 117 -8.56 -2.43 13.45
C GLY A 117 -9.51 -3.58 13.18
N ASN A 118 -10.83 -3.34 13.11
CA ASN A 118 -11.79 -4.39 12.79
C ASN A 118 -11.65 -4.84 11.33
N ALA A 119 -11.52 -3.89 10.39
CA ALA A 119 -11.36 -4.19 8.97
C ALA A 119 -10.09 -5.01 8.69
N ILE A 120 -8.96 -4.63 9.30
CA ILE A 120 -7.70 -5.36 9.17
C ILE A 120 -7.83 -6.78 9.74
N ALA A 121 -8.51 -6.95 10.88
CA ALA A 121 -8.72 -8.26 11.47
C ALA A 121 -9.58 -9.17 10.59
N ASP A 122 -10.66 -8.66 9.98
CA ASP A 122 -11.51 -9.44 9.07
C ASP A 122 -10.76 -9.94 7.82
N ILE A 123 -9.81 -9.14 7.32
CA ILE A 123 -8.90 -9.58 6.25
C ILE A 123 -7.94 -10.64 6.79
N LEU A 124 -7.17 -10.36 7.84
CA LEU A 124 -6.16 -11.29 8.38
C LEU A 124 -6.71 -12.68 8.73
N PHE A 125 -7.97 -12.75 9.18
CA PHE A 125 -8.64 -14.00 9.55
C PHE A 125 -9.46 -14.63 8.41
N GLY A 126 -9.50 -14.02 7.23
CA GLY A 126 -10.11 -14.59 6.04
C GLY A 126 -11.64 -14.54 6.02
N ASP A 127 -12.28 -13.76 6.90
CA ASP A 127 -13.74 -13.58 6.85
C ASP A 127 -14.17 -12.80 5.62
N VAL A 128 -13.28 -11.94 5.12
CA VAL A 128 -13.44 -11.23 3.86
C VAL A 128 -12.18 -11.40 3.03
N ASN A 129 -12.38 -11.65 1.74
CA ASN A 129 -11.32 -11.71 0.75
C ASN A 129 -10.78 -10.28 0.47
N PRO A 130 -9.45 -10.02 0.58
CA PRO A 130 -8.91 -8.73 0.18
C PRO A 130 -9.16 -8.49 -1.31
N SER A 131 -9.76 -7.34 -1.61
CA SER A 131 -10.15 -6.95 -2.97
C SER A 131 -9.61 -5.58 -3.38
N GLY A 132 -8.80 -4.94 -2.54
CA GLY A 132 -8.14 -3.68 -2.86
C GLY A 132 -7.14 -3.84 -4.02
N LYS A 133 -7.08 -2.83 -4.88
CA LYS A 133 -6.08 -2.70 -5.96
C LYS A 133 -5.40 -1.35 -5.83
N LEU A 134 -4.09 -1.30 -6.01
CA LEU A 134 -3.29 -0.10 -5.79
C LEU A 134 -3.74 1.04 -6.72
N PRO A 135 -4.10 2.22 -6.18
CA PRO A 135 -4.49 3.37 -7.00
C PRO A 135 -3.28 4.12 -7.58
N ILE A 136 -2.06 3.75 -7.17
CA ILE A 136 -0.80 4.36 -7.57
C ILE A 136 0.29 3.28 -7.70
N THR A 137 1.30 3.53 -8.53
CA THR A 137 2.45 2.65 -8.69
C THR A 137 3.41 2.76 -7.50
N PHE A 138 3.92 1.64 -7.00
CA PHE A 138 4.98 1.62 -5.99
C PHE A 138 6.33 1.43 -6.70
N PRO A 139 7.21 2.44 -6.70
CA PRO A 139 8.51 2.34 -7.35
C PRO A 139 9.48 1.49 -6.51
N LYS A 140 10.50 0.88 -7.15
CA LYS A 140 11.60 0.23 -6.42
C LYS A 140 12.55 1.26 -5.80
N LYS A 141 12.67 2.43 -6.41
CA LYS A 141 13.44 3.59 -5.90
C LYS A 141 12.82 4.88 -6.44
N LEU A 142 12.99 5.99 -5.72
CA LEU A 142 12.38 7.27 -6.13
C LEU A 142 12.74 7.69 -7.56
N SER A 143 13.99 7.48 -7.99
CA SER A 143 14.47 7.85 -9.32
C SER A 143 13.83 7.07 -10.48
N ASP A 144 13.03 6.03 -10.20
CA ASP A 144 12.17 5.38 -11.20
C ASP A 144 10.93 6.21 -11.52
N SER A 145 10.54 7.13 -10.63
CA SER A 145 9.38 8.00 -10.82
C SER A 145 9.75 9.23 -11.66
N PRO A 146 8.87 9.68 -12.57
CA PRO A 146 9.15 10.79 -13.48
C PRO A 146 9.57 12.08 -12.76
N ALA A 147 8.96 12.37 -11.61
CA ALA A 147 9.25 13.56 -10.83
C ALA A 147 10.69 13.61 -10.30
N HIS A 148 11.35 12.45 -10.12
CA HIS A 148 12.68 12.36 -9.49
C HIS A 148 13.81 12.03 -10.48
N VAL A 149 13.57 12.14 -11.78
CA VAL A 149 14.59 11.90 -12.81
C VAL A 149 15.60 13.05 -12.92
N SER A 150 15.25 14.24 -12.42
CA SER A 150 16.08 15.44 -12.48
C SER A 150 15.82 16.35 -11.29
N THR A 151 16.78 17.21 -10.94
CA THR A 151 16.63 18.21 -9.87
C THR A 151 15.72 19.37 -10.26
N ARG A 152 15.44 19.56 -11.56
CA ARG A 152 14.54 20.62 -12.05
C ARG A 152 13.06 20.24 -12.01
N THR A 153 12.75 18.94 -11.89
CA THR A 153 11.38 18.41 -11.82
C THR A 153 10.93 18.43 -10.37
N TYR A 154 11.57 17.67 -9.47
CA TYR A 154 11.27 17.68 -8.04
C TYR A 154 12.54 17.83 -7.18
N PRO A 155 12.50 18.63 -6.10
CA PRO A 155 11.45 19.59 -5.74
C PRO A 155 11.47 20.84 -6.65
N GLY A 156 12.36 20.86 -7.65
CA GLY A 156 12.68 22.05 -8.42
C GLY A 156 13.61 22.99 -7.66
N ASN A 157 13.90 24.13 -8.28
CA ASN A 157 14.58 25.26 -7.63
C ASN A 157 13.55 26.40 -7.50
N GLU A 158 13.83 27.57 -8.09
CA GLU A 158 12.85 28.66 -8.21
C GLU A 158 11.63 28.29 -9.09
N LYS A 159 11.76 27.23 -9.90
CA LYS A 159 10.73 26.71 -10.80
C LYS A 159 10.76 25.19 -10.81
N VAL A 160 9.57 24.62 -10.99
CA VAL A 160 9.29 23.19 -11.12
C VAL A 160 8.90 22.93 -12.58
N PHE A 161 9.64 22.08 -13.28
CA PHE A 161 9.38 21.74 -14.68
C PHE A 161 8.67 20.39 -14.77
N TYR A 162 7.53 20.35 -15.46
CA TYR A 162 6.73 19.13 -15.66
C TYR A 162 7.14 18.49 -16.99
N ASP A 163 8.42 18.12 -17.09
CA ASP A 163 9.04 17.62 -18.33
C ASP A 163 8.45 16.26 -18.76
N GLU A 164 7.85 15.53 -17.83
CA GLU A 164 7.15 14.27 -18.06
C GLU A 164 5.80 14.44 -18.78
N GLY A 165 5.23 15.66 -18.82
CA GLY A 165 3.93 15.93 -19.43
C GLY A 165 2.84 15.00 -18.88
N ILE A 166 2.17 14.24 -19.76
CA ILE A 166 1.11 13.31 -19.36
C ILE A 166 1.64 11.97 -18.82
N PHE A 167 2.94 11.73 -18.89
CA PHE A 167 3.57 10.46 -18.50
C PHE A 167 3.86 10.45 -16.99
N VAL A 168 2.82 10.57 -16.18
CA VAL A 168 2.86 10.51 -14.71
C VAL A 168 2.39 9.13 -14.22
N GLY A 169 2.99 8.64 -13.14
CA GLY A 169 2.67 7.34 -12.54
C GLY A 169 2.88 6.19 -13.52
N TYR A 170 1.95 5.24 -13.59
CA TYR A 170 2.07 4.04 -14.42
C TYR A 170 2.36 4.33 -15.91
N ARG A 171 1.87 5.46 -16.46
CA ARG A 171 2.18 5.85 -17.85
C ARG A 171 3.67 6.03 -18.09
N HIS A 172 4.40 6.55 -17.10
CA HIS A 172 5.86 6.65 -17.17
C HIS A 172 6.51 5.28 -17.19
N PHE A 173 6.14 4.43 -16.23
CA PHE A 173 6.70 3.10 -16.04
C PHE A 173 6.49 2.25 -17.29
N ASP A 174 5.28 2.25 -17.86
CA ASP A 174 4.95 1.54 -19.09
C ASP A 174 5.75 2.07 -20.30
N THR A 175 5.80 3.40 -20.46
CA THR A 175 6.47 4.03 -21.62
C THR A 175 7.98 3.84 -21.58
N LYS A 176 8.58 3.93 -20.39
CA LYS A 176 10.03 3.78 -20.17
C LYS A 176 10.45 2.34 -19.91
N LYS A 177 9.49 1.40 -19.81
CA LYS A 177 9.71 -0.02 -19.50
C LYS A 177 10.47 -0.20 -18.17
N ILE A 178 10.10 0.58 -17.16
CA ILE A 178 10.63 0.48 -15.81
C ILE A 178 9.75 -0.49 -15.03
N GLU A 179 10.35 -1.49 -14.40
CA GLU A 179 9.62 -2.46 -13.59
C GLU A 179 9.36 -1.91 -12.18
N PRO A 180 8.10 -1.67 -11.78
CA PRO A 180 7.78 -1.21 -10.43
C PRO A 180 7.95 -2.33 -9.40
N LEU A 181 7.96 -1.97 -8.12
CA LEU A 181 7.84 -2.97 -7.05
C LEU A 181 6.42 -3.56 -7.05
N PHE A 182 5.41 -2.69 -7.11
CA PHE A 182 4.03 -3.07 -7.37
C PHE A 182 3.41 -2.13 -8.42
N PRO A 183 2.86 -2.66 -9.52
CA PRO A 183 2.26 -1.82 -10.56
C PRO A 183 0.92 -1.22 -10.11
N PHE A 184 0.50 -0.13 -10.76
CA PHE A 184 -0.86 0.38 -10.67
C PHE A 184 -1.89 -0.74 -10.93
N GLY A 185 -2.94 -0.80 -10.12
CA GLY A 185 -3.96 -1.84 -10.21
C GLY A 185 -3.55 -3.21 -9.67
N HIS A 186 -2.34 -3.34 -9.08
CA HIS A 186 -1.92 -4.58 -8.42
C HIS A 186 -2.69 -4.79 -7.10
N GLY A 187 -2.93 -6.04 -6.74
CA GLY A 187 -3.46 -6.41 -5.44
C GLY A 187 -3.83 -7.89 -5.45
N LEU A 188 -3.46 -8.61 -4.39
CA LEU A 188 -3.73 -10.04 -4.28
C LEU A 188 -5.13 -10.28 -3.72
N SER A 189 -5.52 -11.55 -3.74
CA SER A 189 -6.77 -12.07 -3.23
C SER A 189 -6.51 -13.45 -2.61
N TYR A 190 -7.36 -13.91 -1.70
CA TYR A 190 -7.32 -15.27 -1.18
C TYR A 190 -7.78 -16.33 -2.19
N THR A 191 -8.28 -15.90 -3.35
CA THR A 191 -8.58 -16.77 -4.50
C THR A 191 -7.95 -16.22 -5.78
N THR A 192 -8.09 -16.95 -6.88
CA THR A 192 -7.68 -16.51 -8.22
C THR A 192 -8.89 -16.28 -9.12
N PHE A 193 -8.71 -15.45 -10.16
CA PHE A 193 -9.75 -15.16 -11.14
C PHE A 193 -9.23 -15.39 -12.55
N ALA A 194 -9.95 -16.18 -13.33
CA ALA A 194 -9.71 -16.38 -14.75
C ALA A 194 -10.57 -15.40 -15.57
N TYR A 195 -9.99 -14.90 -16.66
CA TYR A 195 -10.63 -13.98 -17.60
C TYR A 195 -10.77 -14.67 -18.96
N ASP A 196 -11.98 -14.69 -19.50
CA ASP A 196 -12.29 -15.38 -20.75
C ASP A 196 -13.34 -14.64 -21.60
N ASN A 197 -13.53 -15.11 -22.84
CA ASN A 197 -14.56 -14.63 -23.76
C ASN A 197 -14.58 -13.10 -23.99
N LEU A 198 -13.42 -12.48 -24.22
CA LEU A 198 -13.34 -11.07 -24.63
C LEU A 198 -14.19 -10.82 -25.89
N LYS A 199 -15.19 -9.95 -25.75
CA LYS A 199 -16.09 -9.54 -26.84
C LYS A 199 -16.00 -8.04 -27.02
N ILE A 200 -15.89 -7.62 -28.28
CA ILE A 200 -15.96 -6.23 -28.69
C ILE A 200 -17.08 -6.15 -29.74
N ASP A 201 -18.09 -5.33 -29.49
CA ASP A 201 -19.27 -5.24 -30.37
C ASP A 201 -18.99 -4.52 -31.71
N LYS A 202 -17.86 -3.81 -31.81
CA LYS A 202 -17.37 -3.16 -33.03
C LYS A 202 -15.92 -3.55 -33.34
N LYS A 203 -15.65 -3.92 -34.59
CA LYS A 203 -14.30 -4.25 -35.09
C LYS A 203 -13.51 -3.05 -35.62
N LYS A 204 -14.20 -1.95 -35.93
CA LYS A 204 -13.63 -0.69 -36.40
C LYS A 204 -14.37 0.45 -35.70
N VAL A 205 -13.62 1.47 -35.31
CA VAL A 205 -14.11 2.63 -34.59
C VAL A 205 -13.53 3.90 -35.23
N SER A 206 -14.38 4.91 -35.39
CA SER A 206 -13.99 6.30 -35.67
C SER A 206 -13.90 7.11 -34.38
N GLU A 207 -13.40 8.35 -34.42
CA GLU A 207 -13.19 9.19 -33.22
C GLU A 207 -14.44 9.35 -32.34
N ASP A 208 -15.62 9.46 -32.96
CA ASP A 208 -16.88 9.69 -32.24
C ASP A 208 -17.67 8.39 -31.95
N ASP A 209 -17.11 7.22 -32.28
CA ASP A 209 -17.79 5.95 -32.07
C ASP A 209 -17.80 5.52 -30.59
N LYS A 210 -18.98 5.14 -30.11
CA LYS A 210 -19.14 4.35 -28.89
C LYS A 210 -19.17 2.87 -29.23
N PHE A 211 -18.51 2.05 -28.41
CA PHE A 211 -18.49 0.59 -28.51
C PHE A 211 -18.40 -0.03 -27.12
N THR A 212 -18.80 -1.29 -27.02
CA THR A 212 -18.83 -2.05 -25.78
C THR A 212 -17.75 -3.11 -25.80
N VAL A 213 -17.03 -3.23 -24.69
CA VAL A 213 -16.14 -4.35 -24.40
C VAL A 213 -16.70 -5.11 -23.22
N SER A 214 -16.82 -6.43 -23.35
CA SER A 214 -17.23 -7.31 -22.24
C SER A 214 -16.26 -8.47 -22.11
N ILE A 215 -16.04 -8.93 -20.89
CA ILE A 215 -15.20 -10.08 -20.55
C ILE A 215 -15.91 -10.89 -19.46
N ASP A 216 -15.80 -12.21 -19.52
CA ASP A 216 -16.29 -13.09 -18.48
C ASP A 216 -15.19 -13.23 -17.40
N ILE A 217 -15.59 -13.26 -16.13
CA ILE A 217 -14.68 -13.39 -14.99
C ILE A 217 -15.18 -14.54 -14.12
N THR A 218 -14.33 -15.54 -13.92
CA THR A 218 -14.64 -16.74 -13.13
C THR A 218 -13.70 -16.84 -11.94
N ASN A 219 -14.25 -17.04 -10.73
CA ASN A 219 -13.47 -17.42 -9.56
C ASN A 219 -12.93 -18.85 -9.75
N SER A 220 -11.61 -19.02 -9.74
CA SER A 220 -10.91 -20.25 -10.16
C SER A 220 -10.00 -20.88 -9.09
N GLY A 221 -10.01 -20.36 -7.86
CA GLY A 221 -9.26 -20.90 -6.73
C GLY A 221 -10.07 -21.82 -5.83
#